data_AF-S1NVM6-F1
#
_entry.id   AF-S1NVM6-F1
#
_cell.length_a   1.000
_cell.length_b   1.000
_cell.length_c   1.000
_cell.angle_alpha   90.00
_cell.angle_beta   90.00
_cell.angle_gamma   90.00
#
_symmetry.space_group_name_H-M   'P 1'
#
loop_
_entity.id
_entity.type
_entity.pdbx_description
1 polymer ?
#
loop_
_entity_poly.entity_id
_entity_poly.type
_entity_poly.pdbx_seq_one_letter_code
_entity_poly.pdbx_strand_id
1 'polypeptide(L)' 'MAKAATKTMKAASRTFKINKKDGTLVVEGASPLAITGLAADTVVATGDYVAIAVENGKESAAVDVPGFTVLPGA' A
#
# COMPACT_ATOMS: atom_id res chain seq x y z
N MET A 1 23.50 4.06 -30.36
CA MET A 1 22.72 5.09 -29.65
C MET A 1 21.76 4.40 -28.69
N ALA A 2 22.10 4.32 -27.41
CA ALA A 2 21.15 3.86 -26.38
C ALA A 2 20.76 5.10 -25.57
N LYS A 3 19.45 5.40 -25.57
CA LYS A 3 18.88 6.61 -24.98
C LYS A 3 19.07 6.54 -23.46
N ALA A 4 19.77 7.52 -22.90
CA ALA A 4 19.84 7.75 -21.47
C ALA A 4 18.42 7.98 -20.93
N ALA A 5 18.01 7.19 -19.94
CA ALA A 5 16.93 7.57 -19.05
C ALA A 5 17.56 8.42 -17.94
N THR A 6 17.34 9.73 -18.03
CA THR A 6 17.70 10.72 -17.02
C THR A 6 17.02 10.34 -15.70
N LYS A 7 17.72 9.60 -14.84
CA LYS A 7 17.29 9.36 -13.46
C LYS A 7 17.59 10.64 -12.69
N THR A 8 16.67 11.61 -12.76
CA THR A 8 16.63 12.71 -11.79
C THR A 8 16.71 12.07 -10.41
N MET A 9 17.76 12.38 -9.65
CA MET A 9 17.83 12.06 -8.22
C MET A 9 16.77 12.89 -7.49
N LYS A 10 15.49 12.56 -7.70
CA LYS A 10 14.39 13.00 -6.85
C LYS A 10 14.63 12.29 -5.52
N ALA A 11 14.74 13.04 -4.42
CA ALA A 11 14.90 12.50 -3.06
C ALA A 11 14.13 11.19 -2.95
N ALA A 12 14.80 10.10 -2.56
CA ALA A 12 14.29 8.72 -2.60
C ALA A 12 12.82 8.71 -2.17
N SER A 13 11.91 8.73 -3.15
CA SER A 13 10.51 9.01 -2.90
C SER A 13 9.91 7.69 -2.48
N ARG A 14 10.05 7.36 -1.20
CA ARG A 14 9.49 6.14 -0.62
C ARG A 14 7.98 6.19 -0.80
N THR A 15 7.45 5.22 -1.52
CA THR A 15 6.01 4.95 -1.61
C THR A 15 5.68 3.70 -0.82
N PHE A 16 4.39 3.45 -0.68
CA PHE A 16 3.85 2.27 -0.02
C PHE A 16 2.78 1.67 -0.91
N LYS A 17 2.68 0.34 -0.87
CA LYS A 17 1.57 -0.42 -1.43
C LYS A 17 0.78 -1.01 -0.29
N ILE A 18 -0.54 -0.95 -0.40
CA ILE A 18 -1.43 -1.80 0.38
C ILE A 18 -1.95 -2.87 -0.58
N ASN A 19 -1.74 -4.13 -0.24
CA ASN A 19 -2.25 -5.27 -0.98
C ASN A 19 -3.21 -6.06 -0.10
N LYS A 20 -4.13 -6.79 -0.73
CA LYS A 20 -4.84 -7.89 -0.06
C LYS A 20 -3.90 -9.06 0.17
N LYS A 21 -4.29 -9.98 1.06
CA LYS A 21 -3.56 -11.22 1.35
C LYS A 21 -3.28 -12.10 0.12
N ASP A 22 -4.14 -12.03 -0.91
CA ASP A 22 -3.96 -12.75 -2.19
C ASP A 22 -2.96 -12.08 -3.15
N GLY A 23 -2.37 -10.95 -2.75
CA GLY A 23 -1.43 -10.18 -3.56
C GLY A 23 -2.08 -9.10 -4.44
N THR A 24 -3.40 -8.95 -4.43
CA THR A 24 -4.10 -7.91 -5.20
C THR A 24 -3.76 -6.52 -4.67
N LEU A 25 -3.24 -5.64 -5.52
CA LEU A 25 -2.98 -4.24 -5.18
C LEU A 25 -4.30 -3.51 -4.89
N VAL A 26 -4.35 -2.81 -3.76
CA VAL A 26 -5.49 -1.96 -3.35
C VAL A 26 -5.19 -0.50 -3.66
N VAL A 27 -4.03 -0.02 -3.22
CA VAL A 27 -3.59 1.36 -3.42
C VAL A 27 -2.06 1.45 -3.34
N GLU A 28 -1.47 2.34 -4.13
CA GLU A 28 -0.05 2.70 -4.06
C GLU A 28 0.11 4.23 -3.98
N GLY A 29 1.03 4.69 -3.14
CA GLY A 29 1.33 6.13 -3.05
C GLY A 29 2.19 6.52 -1.86
N ALA A 30 2.25 7.82 -1.58
CA ALA A 30 2.88 8.32 -0.37
C ALA A 30 1.98 8.06 0.85
N SER A 31 2.58 7.84 2.02
CA SER A 31 1.84 7.76 3.28
C SER A 31 1.29 9.15 3.67
N PRO A 32 0.07 9.24 4.23
CA PRO A 32 -0.85 8.14 4.56
C PRO A 32 -1.64 7.61 3.35
N LEU A 33 -2.07 6.34 3.43
CA LEU A 33 -2.93 5.67 2.45
C LEU A 33 -4.23 5.20 3.11
N ALA A 34 -5.30 5.06 2.32
CA ALA A 34 -6.61 4.64 2.78
C ALA A 34 -7.09 3.38 2.05
N ILE A 35 -7.68 2.44 2.78
CA ILE A 35 -8.45 1.32 2.22
C ILE A 35 -9.90 1.78 2.11
N THR A 36 -10.44 1.82 0.90
CA THR A 36 -11.79 2.34 0.61
C THR A 36 -12.69 1.26 -0.01
N GLY A 37 -14.00 1.54 -0.08
CA GLY A 37 -14.96 0.62 -0.73
C GLY A 37 -15.39 -0.56 0.13
N LEU A 38 -15.16 -0.48 1.45
CA LEU A 38 -15.67 -1.45 2.42
C LEU A 38 -17.07 -1.03 2.89
N ALA A 39 -17.97 -2.01 3.04
CA ALA A 39 -19.29 -1.75 3.59
C ALA A 39 -19.21 -1.48 5.11
N ALA A 40 -20.20 -0.78 5.66
CA ALA A 40 -20.37 -0.66 7.10
C ALA A 40 -20.42 -2.05 7.76
N ASP A 41 -19.93 -2.13 9.00
CA ASP A 41 -19.88 -3.34 9.81
C ASP A 41 -18.99 -4.46 9.23
N THR A 42 -18.23 -4.18 8.16
CA THR A 42 -17.22 -5.11 7.65
C THR A 42 -16.13 -5.32 8.69
N VAL A 43 -15.92 -6.57 9.08
CA VAL A 43 -14.79 -6.98 9.92
C VAL A 43 -13.63 -7.35 9.01
N VAL A 44 -12.53 -6.61 9.15
CA VAL A 44 -11.25 -6.90 8.49
C VAL A 44 -10.33 -7.54 9.52
N ALA A 45 -9.89 -8.77 9.26
CA ALA A 45 -8.97 -9.47 10.14
C ALA A 45 -7.53 -8.97 9.95
N THR A 46 -6.70 -9.13 10.98
CA THR A 46 -5.26 -8.87 10.87
C THR A 46 -4.67 -9.72 9.74
N GLY A 47 -3.93 -9.09 8.84
CA GLY A 47 -3.30 -9.76 7.70
C GLY A 47 -4.23 -10.01 6.50
N ASP A 48 -5.48 -9.56 6.52
CA ASP A 48 -6.31 -9.48 5.29
C ASP A 48 -5.74 -8.45 4.31
N TYR A 49 -5.09 -7.43 4.85
CA TYR A 49 -4.26 -6.48 4.11
C TYR A 49 -2.83 -6.48 4.63
N VAL A 50 -1.90 -6.22 3.74
CA VAL A 50 -0.48 -6.06 4.05
C VAL A 50 0.04 -4.74 3.47
N ALA A 51 0.98 -4.12 4.17
CA ALA A 51 1.70 -2.93 3.72
C ALA A 51 3.11 -3.30 3.27
N ILE A 52 3.54 -2.75 2.14
CA ILE A 52 4.87 -2.95 1.56
C ILE A 52 5.47 -1.57 1.27
N ALA A 53 6.68 -1.31 1.73
CA ALA A 53 7.41 -0.10 1.34
C ALA A 53 8.12 -0.32 0.00
N VAL A 54 8.04 0.66 -0.89
CA VAL A 54 8.75 0.67 -2.17
C VAL A 54 9.75 1.81 -2.16
N GLU A 55 11.03 1.47 -2.30
CA GLU A 55 12.10 2.45 -2.33
C GLU A 55 13.15 2.04 -3.35
N ASN A 56 13.48 2.96 -4.27
CA ASN A 56 14.42 2.70 -5.36
C ASN A 56 14.08 1.44 -6.20
N GLY A 57 12.80 1.14 -6.36
CA GLY A 57 12.32 -0.04 -7.10
C GLY A 57 12.48 -1.37 -6.35
N LYS A 58 12.82 -1.33 -5.06
CA LYS A 58 12.87 -2.51 -4.18
C LYS A 58 11.68 -2.50 -3.24
N GLU A 59 11.13 -3.68 -3.01
CA GLU A 59 10.04 -3.91 -2.06
C GLU A 59 10.59 -4.43 -0.74
N SER A 60 10.02 -3.98 0.37
CA SER A 60 10.28 -4.56 1.70
C SER A 60 9.55 -5.91 1.86
N ALA A 61 9.83 -6.62 2.96
CA ALA A 61 8.90 -7.63 3.44
C ALA A 61 7.50 -7.01 3.67
N ALA A 62 6.47 -7.81 3.42
CA ALA A 62 5.10 -7.44 3.72
C ALA A 62 4.87 -7.45 5.24
N VAL A 63 4.16 -6.45 5.73
CA VAL A 63 3.76 -6.33 7.14
C VAL A 63 2.25 -6.33 7.23
N ASP A 64 1.70 -7.15 8.12
CA ASP A 64 0.26 -7.23 8.33
C ASP A 64 -0.31 -5.90 8.81
N VAL A 65 -1.38 -5.45 8.17
CA VAL A 65 -2.20 -4.37 8.70
C VAL A 65 -3.02 -4.93 9.86
N PRO A 66 -3.04 -4.28 11.04
CA PRO A 66 -3.88 -4.70 12.15
C PRO A 66 -5.36 -4.75 11.75
N GLY A 67 -6.10 -5.74 12.27
CA GLY A 67 -7.53 -5.86 12.02
C GLY A 67 -8.33 -4.66 12.54
N PHE A 68 -9.44 -4.37 11.87
CA PHE A 68 -10.35 -3.28 12.23
C PHE A 68 -11.79 -3.60 11.81
N THR A 69 -12.75 -2.93 12.45
CA THR A 69 -14.15 -2.96 12.04
C THR A 69 -14.52 -1.62 11.42
N VAL A 70 -15.11 -1.66 10.23
CA VAL A 70 -15.60 -0.45 9.56
C VAL A 70 -16.83 0.05 10.32
N LEU A 71 -16.74 1.25 10.89
CA LEU A 71 -17.87 1.87 11.56
C LEU A 71 -18.92 2.30 10.52
N PRO A 72 -20.22 2.26 10.86
CA PRO A 72 -21.26 2.84 10.03
C PRO A 72 -20.98 4.32 9.75
N GLY A 73 -21.35 4.78 8.55
CA GLY A 73 -21.27 6.18 8.18
C GLY A 73 -22.15 7.02 9.10
N ALA A 74 -21.64 8.18 9.52
CA ALA A 74 -22.38 9.17 10.30
C ALA A 74 -23.47 9.86 9.45
#